data_AF-A0A2E6BKK8-F1
#
_entry.id   AF-A0A2E6BKK8-F1
#
_cell.length_a   1.000
_cell.length_b   1.000
_cell.length_c   1.000
_cell.angle_alpha   90.00
_cell.angle_beta   90.00
_cell.angle_gamma   90.00
#
_symmetry.space_group_name_H-M   'P 1'
#
loop_
_entity.id
_entity.type
_entity.pdbx_description
1 polymer ?
#
loop_
_entity_poly.entity_id
_entity_poly.type
_entity_poly.pdbx_seq_one_letter_code
_entity_poly.pdbx_strand_id
1 'polypeptide(L)' 'MSENQETKKVSCDGSVGRDDKDYADNKHPLIYLKITRGTNTDCPYCGKVFTYEDL' A
#
# COMPACT_ATOMS: atom_id res chain seq x y z
N MET A 1 -23.24 -16.41 -1.97
CA MET A 1 -21.92 -17.05 -2.13
C MET A 1 -20.92 -16.15 -1.44
N SER A 2 -20.38 -16.58 -0.31
CA SER A 2 -19.34 -15.79 0.37
C SER A 2 -18.02 -16.16 -0.29
N GLU A 3 -17.66 -15.45 -1.35
CA GLU A 3 -16.30 -15.50 -1.86
C GLU A 3 -15.39 -15.06 -0.71
N ASN A 4 -14.62 -16.01 -0.16
CA ASN A 4 -13.54 -15.70 0.76
C ASN A 4 -12.51 -14.88 0.00
N GLN A 5 -12.71 -13.56 -0.03
CA GLN A 5 -11.76 -12.63 -0.60
C GLN A 5 -10.46 -12.75 0.22
N GLU A 6 -9.42 -13.31 -0.39
CA GLU A 6 -8.11 -13.42 0.23
C GLU A 6 -7.57 -12.02 0.48
N THR A 7 -7.29 -11.71 1.75
CA THR A 7 -6.79 -10.40 2.13
C THR A 7 -5.53 -10.50 2.96
N LYS A 8 -4.58 -9.59 2.71
CA LYS A 8 -3.35 -9.41 3.49
C LYS A 8 -3.36 -8.07 4.21
N LYS A 9 -2.64 -7.99 5.32
CA LYS A 9 -2.30 -6.72 5.97
C LYS A 9 -0.87 -6.35 5.60
N VAL A 10 -0.68 -5.12 5.16
CA VAL A 10 0.62 -4.56 4.80
C VAL A 10 0.82 -3.25 5.54
N SER A 11 2.06 -2.97 5.92
CA SER A 11 2.44 -1.72 6.53
C SER A 11 3.09 -0.78 5.52
N CYS A 12 2.73 0.50 5.57
CA CYS A 12 3.38 1.56 4.82
C CYS A 12 3.97 2.57 5.80
N ASP A 13 5.28 2.76 5.77
CA ASP A 13 6.03 3.65 6.67
C ASP A 13 6.36 5.01 6.04
N GLY A 14 5.82 5.30 4.85
CA GLY A 14 6.10 6.54 4.12
C GLY A 14 7.52 6.62 3.55
N SER A 15 8.31 5.53 3.58
CA SER A 15 9.55 5.45 2.81
C SER A 15 9.24 5.28 1.32
N VAL A 16 9.24 6.41 0.62
CA VAL A 16 9.33 6.39 -0.84
C VAL A 16 10.75 5.99 -1.23
N GLY A 17 10.87 4.95 -2.06
CA GLY A 17 12.15 4.52 -2.62
C GLY A 17 12.83 5.71 -3.28
N ARG A 18 14.14 5.87 -3.04
CA ARG A 18 14.94 7.00 -3.51
C ARG A 18 14.96 7.04 -5.04
N ASP A 19 13.99 7.69 -5.68
CA ASP A 19 14.17 8.32 -7.00
C ASP A 19 13.01 9.25 -7.40
N ASP A 20 11.85 9.14 -6.76
CA ASP A 20 10.68 9.93 -7.16
C ASP A 20 10.59 11.25 -6.37
N LYS A 21 11.20 12.30 -6.93
CA LYS A 21 11.24 13.66 -6.34
C LYS A 21 9.86 14.29 -6.12
N ASP A 22 8.79 13.71 -6.69
CA ASP A 22 7.41 14.19 -6.53
C ASP A 22 6.78 13.70 -5.21
N TYR A 23 7.30 12.63 -4.60
CA TYR A 23 6.74 12.03 -3.39
C TYR A 23 7.46 12.39 -2.09
N ALA A 24 8.50 13.23 -2.16
CA ALA A 24 9.39 13.55 -1.03
C ALA A 24 8.69 14.23 0.16
N ASP A 25 7.51 14.84 -0.05
CA ASP A 25 6.73 15.52 1.00
C ASP A 25 5.68 14.63 1.69
N ASN A 26 5.44 13.42 1.20
CA ASN A 26 4.39 12.55 1.73
C ASN A 26 4.86 11.63 2.86
N LYS A 27 5.65 12.18 3.78
CA LYS A 27 6.08 11.45 4.98
C LYS A 27 4.90 11.32 5.95
N HIS A 28 4.50 10.09 6.24
CA HIS A 28 3.45 9.78 7.20
C HIS A 28 3.94 8.72 8.20
N PRO A 29 3.34 8.65 9.41
CA PRO A 29 3.60 7.57 10.35
C PRO A 29 3.27 6.21 9.76
N LEU A 30 3.82 5.13 10.31
CA LEU A 30 3.48 3.77 9.94
C LEU A 30 1.96 3.56 9.97
N ILE A 31 1.37 3.24 8.81
CA ILE A 31 -0.03 2.83 8.70
C ILE A 31 -0.12 1.39 8.27
N TYR A 32 -1.29 0.80 8.50
CA TYR A 32 -1.62 -0.54 8.03
C TYR A 32 -2.77 -0.46 7.03
N LEU A 33 -2.57 -1.09 5.88
CA LEU A 33 -3.55 -1.19 4.81
C LEU A 33 -3.97 -2.65 4.67
N LYS A 34 -5.25 -2.85 4.33
CA LYS A 34 -5.80 -4.17 3.99
C LYS A 34 -5.89 -4.26 2.48
N ILE A 35 -5.17 -5.21 1.90
CA ILE A 35 -5.17 -5.44 0.46
C ILE A 35 -5.96 -6.69 0.14
N THR A 36 -6.69 -6.65 -0.97
CA THR A 36 -7.51 -7.77 -1.44
C THR A 36 -6.90 -8.34 -2.71
N ARG A 37 -6.85 -9.67 -2.82
CA ARG A 37 -6.35 -10.34 -4.03
C ARG A 37 -7.12 -9.87 -5.27
N GLY A 38 -6.39 -9.52 -6.34
CA GLY A 38 -6.98 -8.99 -7.58
C GLY A 38 -7.33 -7.50 -7.55
N THR A 39 -7.00 -6.78 -6.47
CA THR A 39 -7.15 -5.33 -6.37
C THR A 39 -5.83 -4.66 -6.05
N ASN A 40 -5.66 -3.44 -6.56
CA ASN A 40 -4.56 -2.56 -6.17
C ASN A 40 -5.04 -1.70 -5.01
N THR A 41 -4.20 -1.52 -4.00
CA THR A 41 -4.48 -0.63 -2.86
C THR A 41 -3.42 0.45 -2.80
N ASP A 42 -3.83 1.69 -3.02
CA ASP A 42 -2.98 2.86 -2.86
C ASP A 42 -2.85 3.27 -1.38
N CYS A 43 -1.66 3.73 -1.02
CA CYS A 43 -1.48 4.46 0.23
C CYS A 43 -2.05 5.87 0.06
N PRO A 44 -3.02 6.30 0.90
CA PRO A 44 -3.66 7.61 0.76
C PRO A 44 -2.74 8.80 1.08
N TYR A 45 -1.54 8.53 1.62
CA TYR A 45 -0.57 9.55 1.98
C TYR A 45 0.54 9.63 0.95
N CYS A 46 1.29 8.54 0.75
CA CYS A 46 2.45 8.52 -0.14
C CYS A 46 2.17 7.96 -1.54
N GLY A 47 0.91 7.64 -1.88
CA GLY A 47 0.54 7.11 -3.19
C GLY A 47 1.17 5.78 -3.57
N LYS A 48 1.92 5.13 -2.66
CA LYS A 48 2.53 3.82 -2.89
C LYS A 48 1.44 2.78 -3.13
N VAL A 49 1.54 2.07 -4.25
CA VAL A 49 0.58 1.03 -4.62
C VAL A 49 1.05 -0.31 -4.08
N PHE A 50 0.14 -1.04 -3.44
CA PHE A 50 0.36 -2.37 -2.92
C PHE A 50 -0.57 -3.37 -3.62
N THR A 51 0.00 -4.52 -4.01
CA THR A 51 -0.71 -5.62 -4.66
C THR A 51 -0.47 -6.91 -3.91
N TYR A 52 -1.49 -7.77 -3.82
CA TYR A 52 -1.43 -9.02 -3.06
C TYR A 52 -0.31 -9.97 -3.54
N GLU A 53 0.06 -9.89 -4.81
CA GLU A 53 1.06 -10.74 -5.48
C GLU A 53 2.51 -10.29 -5.26
N ASP A 54 2.73 -9.03 -4.88
CA ASP A 54 4.07 -8.44 -4.69
C ASP A 54 4.58 -8.55 -3.23
N LEU A 55 3.72 -9.04 -2.32
CA LEU A 55 3.93 -9.16 -0.87
C LEU A 55 3.87 -10.60 -0.40
#